data_AF-A0A182FI13-F1
#
_entry.id   AF-A0A182FI13-F1
#
_cell.length_a   1.000
_cell.length_b   1.000
_cell.length_c   1.000
_cell.angle_alpha   90.00
_cell.angle_beta   90.00
_cell.angle_gamma   90.00
#
_symmetry.space_group_name_H-M   'P 1'
#
loop_
_entity.id
_entity.type
_entity.pdbx_description
1 polymer ?
#
loop_
_entity_poly.entity_id
_entity_poly.type
_entity_poly.pdbx_seq_one_letter_code
_entity_poly.pdbx_strand_id
1 'polypeptide(L)'
;HPKDCCVLPSLIEESLLQNCKTLHGGEPLQRTLIYERGKCFIECAMNATGTMANGQLDQERILELIEGGTRDDPSLMQLFQSNTLHCAQSANKKRLEQQIRTGCSSLAVDFVGCVNILNFL
;
A
#
# COMPACT_ATOMS: atom_id res chain seq x y z
N HIS A 1 -15.55 -6.19 17.17
CA HIS A 1 -14.99 -6.45 15.81
C HIS A 1 -13.47 -6.53 15.90
N PRO A 2 -12.75 -7.19 14.96
CA PRO A 2 -11.28 -7.16 14.92
C PRO A 2 -10.70 -5.73 14.93
N LYS A 3 -11.47 -4.78 14.38
CA LYS A 3 -11.21 -3.32 14.41
C LYS A 3 -11.23 -2.69 15.81
N ASP A 4 -11.87 -3.33 16.79
CA ASP A 4 -11.98 -2.84 18.17
C ASP A 4 -10.88 -3.43 19.08
N CYS A 5 -10.19 -4.49 18.64
CA CYS A 5 -9.09 -5.10 19.39
C CYS A 5 -7.73 -4.58 18.95
N CYS A 6 -7.59 -4.13 17.69
CA CYS A 6 -6.33 -3.65 17.13
C CYS A 6 -6.61 -2.40 16.27
N VAL A 7 -6.43 -1.20 16.83
CA VAL A 7 -6.34 0.03 16.03
C VAL A 7 -4.98 0.01 15.34
N LEU A 8 -4.97 -0.63 14.18
CA LEU A 8 -3.77 -0.80 13.40
C LEU A 8 -3.48 0.48 12.60
N PRO A 9 -2.25 0.99 12.64
CA PRO A 9 -1.88 2.16 11.87
C PRO A 9 -2.09 1.86 10.38
N SER A 10 -2.95 2.63 9.74
CA SER A 10 -3.02 2.62 8.28
C SER A 10 -1.67 3.11 7.74
N LEU A 11 -1.06 2.37 6.82
CA LEU A 11 0.15 2.80 6.11
C LEU A 11 -0.06 4.11 5.32
N ILE A 12 -1.32 4.48 5.09
CA ILE A 12 -1.70 5.69 4.38
C ILE A 12 -2.61 6.54 5.29
N GLU A 13 -2.21 7.79 5.50
CA GLU A 13 -3.00 8.77 6.24
C GLU A 13 -4.32 9.10 5.52
N GLU A 14 -5.42 9.24 6.27
CA GLU A 14 -6.76 9.41 5.71
C GLU A 14 -6.93 10.71 4.89
N SER A 15 -6.24 11.77 5.30
CA SER A 15 -6.19 13.06 4.59
C SER A 15 -5.58 12.93 3.19
N LEU A 16 -4.57 12.07 3.04
CA LEU A 16 -3.90 11.78 1.76
C LEU A 16 -4.78 10.92 0.85
N LEU A 17 -5.52 9.97 1.43
CA LEU A 17 -6.51 9.17 0.69
C LEU A 17 -7.57 10.07 0.05
N GLN A 18 -8.01 11.14 0.72
CA GLN A 18 -9.04 12.04 0.18
C GLN A 18 -8.55 12.84 -1.04
N ASN A 19 -7.29 13.27 -1.05
CA ASN A 19 -6.69 13.96 -2.19
C ASN A 19 -6.53 13.03 -3.40
N CYS A 20 -6.00 11.82 -3.18
CA CYS A 20 -5.88 10.81 -4.24
C CYS A 20 -7.25 10.36 -4.76
N LYS A 21 -8.26 10.31 -3.89
CA LYS A 21 -9.65 10.00 -4.28
C LYS A 21 -10.25 11.10 -5.14
N THR A 22 -9.91 12.36 -4.88
CA THR A 22 -10.36 13.48 -5.74
C THR A 22 -9.71 13.41 -7.13
N LEU A 23 -8.43 13.05 -7.20
CA LEU A 23 -7.69 12.91 -8.46
C LEU A 23 -8.11 11.68 -9.28
N HIS A 24 -8.45 10.57 -8.62
CA HIS A 24 -8.67 9.28 -9.27
C HIS A 24 -10.10 8.71 -9.14
N GLY A 25 -10.97 9.35 -8.37
CA GLY A 25 -12.31 8.87 -7.98
C GLY A 25 -13.48 9.54 -8.69
N GLY A 26 -13.30 9.98 -9.95
CA GLY A 26 -14.39 10.55 -10.78
C GLY A 26 -15.54 9.58 -11.08
N GLU A 27 -16.40 9.91 -12.05
CA GLU A 27 -17.67 9.21 -12.37
C GLU A 27 -17.65 7.67 -12.28
N PRO A 28 -18.77 7.04 -11.88
CA PRO A 28 -18.86 5.59 -11.72
C PRO A 28 -18.66 4.91 -13.07
N LEU A 29 -17.61 4.08 -13.19
CA LEU A 29 -17.20 3.49 -14.45
C LEU A 29 -17.11 1.96 -14.39
N GLN A 30 -17.24 1.39 -15.60
CA GLN A 30 -17.18 -0.03 -15.93
C GLN A 30 -16.01 -0.76 -15.23
N ARG A 31 -16.22 -2.03 -14.84
CA ARG A 31 -15.30 -2.86 -14.02
C ARG A 31 -13.80 -2.75 -14.37
N THR A 32 -13.44 -2.63 -15.64
CA THR A 32 -12.05 -2.54 -16.10
C THR A 32 -11.35 -1.23 -15.66
N LEU A 33 -12.09 -0.12 -15.61
CA LEU A 33 -11.56 1.18 -15.17
C LEU A 33 -11.39 1.25 -13.65
N ILE A 34 -12.08 0.41 -12.89
CA ILE A 34 -11.97 0.34 -11.43
C ILE A 34 -10.59 -0.17 -11.01
N TYR A 35 -10.07 -1.21 -11.68
CA TYR A 35 -8.75 -1.77 -11.37
C TYR A 35 -7.63 -0.79 -11.73
N GLU A 36 -7.69 -0.16 -12.91
CA GLU A 36 -6.71 0.85 -13.33
C GLU A 36 -6.72 2.10 -12.45
N ARG A 37 -7.90 2.63 -12.10
CA ARG A 37 -8.02 3.72 -11.13
C ARG A 37 -7.55 3.32 -9.75
N GLY A 38 -7.80 2.09 -9.33
CA GLY A 38 -7.30 1.53 -8.07
C GLY A 38 -5.78 1.53 -7.99
N LYS A 39 -5.10 1.14 -9.08
CA LYS A 39 -3.63 1.22 -9.16
C LYS A 39 -3.13 2.65 -8.99
N CYS A 40 -3.69 3.60 -9.75
CA CYS A 40 -3.29 5.00 -9.64
C CYS A 40 -3.62 5.63 -8.29
N PHE A 41 -4.76 5.27 -7.69
CA PHE A 41 -5.15 5.72 -6.37
C PHE A 41 -4.14 5.27 -5.30
N ILE A 42 -3.76 3.99 -5.30
CA ILE A 42 -2.80 3.45 -4.34
C ILE A 42 -1.39 3.99 -4.61
N GLU A 43 -0.97 4.10 -5.87
CA GLU A 43 0.32 4.70 -6.23
C GLU A 43 0.41 6.18 -5.79
N CYS A 44 -0.65 6.97 -6.00
CA CYS A 44 -0.75 8.35 -5.51
C CYS A 44 -0.57 8.40 -3.98
N ALA A 45 -1.27 7.53 -3.27
CA ALA A 45 -1.20 7.48 -1.81
C ALA A 45 0.20 7.12 -1.30
N MET A 46 0.85 6.14 -1.92
CA MET A 46 2.20 5.72 -1.53
C MET A 46 3.26 6.78 -1.87
N ASN A 47 3.14 7.45 -3.01
CA ASN A 47 3.99 8.60 -3.35
C ASN A 47 3.82 9.72 -2.32
N ALA A 48 2.59 10.00 -1.87
CA ALA A 48 2.32 11.07 -0.92
C ALA A 48 2.91 10.80 0.48
N THR A 49 3.04 9.54 0.88
CA THR A 49 3.69 9.14 2.14
C THR A 49 5.21 8.95 2.03
N GLY A 50 5.76 9.09 0.83
CA GLY A 50 7.17 8.83 0.52
C GLY A 50 7.52 7.34 0.55
N THR A 51 6.54 6.45 0.67
CA THR A 51 6.75 4.98 0.65
C THR A 51 6.94 4.42 -0.74
N MET A 52 6.81 5.27 -1.76
CA MET A 52 7.12 4.97 -3.14
C MET A 52 7.76 6.19 -3.79
N ALA A 53 8.81 5.96 -4.57
CA ALA A 53 9.51 6.98 -5.34
C ALA A 53 10.02 6.38 -6.66
N ASN A 54 9.89 7.12 -7.77
CA ASN A 54 10.36 6.69 -9.09
C ASN A 54 9.87 5.29 -9.51
N GLY A 55 8.64 4.93 -9.15
CA GLY A 55 8.06 3.62 -9.47
C GLY A 55 8.59 2.47 -8.62
N GLN A 56 9.31 2.74 -7.52
CA GLN A 56 9.89 1.75 -6.62
C GLN A 56 9.40 1.96 -5.18
N LEU A 57 9.21 0.86 -4.45
CA LEU A 57 8.89 0.91 -3.02
C LEU A 57 10.11 1.40 -2.24
N ASP A 58 9.89 2.36 -1.35
CA ASP A 58 10.89 2.81 -0.38
C ASP A 58 10.73 1.97 0.90
N GLN A 59 11.50 0.88 0.98
CA GLN A 59 11.40 -0.08 2.07
C GLN A 59 11.76 0.53 3.42
N GLU A 60 12.77 1.41 3.47
CA GLU A 60 13.19 2.07 4.71
C GLU A 60 12.05 2.93 5.24
N ARG A 61 11.47 3.79 4.38
CA ARG A 61 10.36 4.64 4.76
C ARG A 61 9.12 3.86 5.20
N ILE A 62 8.84 2.73 4.55
CA ILE A 62 7.73 1.85 4.93
C ILE A 62 7.96 1.28 6.34
N LEU A 63 9.17 0.81 6.65
CA LEU A 63 9.49 0.25 7.96
C LEU A 63 9.42 1.32 9.05
N GLU A 64 9.88 2.54 8.79
CA GLU A 64 9.75 3.67 9.72
C GLU A 64 8.29 3.96 10.10
N LEU A 65 7.37 3.92 9.11
CA LEU A 65 5.94 4.13 9.36
C LEU A 65 5.34 3.01 10.21
N ILE A 66 5.76 1.76 9.98
CA ILE A 66 5.34 0.63 10.80
C ILE A 66 5.83 0.82 12.22
N GLU A 67 7.12 1.06 12.42
CA GLU A 67 7.72 1.29 13.74
C GLU A 67 7.01 2.42 14.50
N GLY A 68 6.76 3.55 13.83
CA GLY A 68 6.04 4.67 14.43
C GLY A 68 4.61 4.32 14.84
N GLY A 69 3.90 3.53 14.03
CA GLY A 69 2.52 3.14 14.28
C GLY A 69 2.33 1.96 15.25
N THR A 70 3.36 1.12 15.44
CA THR A 70 3.33 -0.05 16.33
C THR A 70 4.27 0.08 17.53
N ARG A 71 4.80 1.28 17.80
CA ARG A 71 5.80 1.53 18.85
C ARG A 71 5.43 1.00 20.24
N ASP A 72 4.12 0.95 20.53
CA ASP A 72 3.59 0.56 21.83
C ASP A 72 3.35 -0.97 21.94
N ASP A 73 3.56 -1.73 20.86
CA ASP A 73 3.43 -3.19 20.80
C ASP A 73 4.55 -3.83 19.95
N PRO A 74 5.66 -4.26 20.59
CA PRO A 74 6.80 -4.86 19.89
C PRO A 74 6.48 -6.17 19.16
N SER A 75 5.51 -6.95 19.63
CA SER A 75 5.09 -8.19 18.98
C SER A 75 4.32 -7.89 17.69
N LEU A 76 3.46 -6.89 17.73
CA LEU A 76 2.77 -6.38 16.55
C LEU A 76 3.75 -5.76 15.54
N MET A 77 4.74 -5.02 16.01
CA MET A 77 5.80 -4.45 15.18
C MET A 77 6.54 -5.53 14.40
N GLN A 78 7.02 -6.58 15.09
CA GLN A 78 7.74 -7.67 14.43
C GLN A 78 6.89 -8.40 13.38
N LEU A 79 5.61 -8.64 13.70
CA LEU A 79 4.67 -9.25 12.76
C LEU A 79 4.51 -8.39 11.50
N PHE A 80 4.27 -7.08 11.68
CA PHE A 80 4.08 -6.14 10.58
C PHE A 80 5.33 -5.98 9.72
N GLN A 81 6.51 -5.87 10.33
CA GLN A 81 7.78 -5.80 9.61
C GLN A 81 8.01 -7.06 8.77
N SER A 82 7.83 -8.24 9.35
CA SER A 82 8.01 -9.52 8.64
C SER A 82 7.08 -9.65 7.43
N ASN A 83 5.78 -9.42 7.64
CA ASN A 83 4.78 -9.50 6.58
C ASN A 83 5.02 -8.46 5.48
N THR A 84 5.43 -7.25 5.86
CA THR A 84 5.75 -6.17 4.93
C THR A 84 6.95 -6.52 4.05
N LEU A 85 8.03 -7.02 4.63
CA LEU A 85 9.21 -7.45 3.89
C LEU A 85 8.87 -8.57 2.89
N HIS A 86 8.07 -9.55 3.32
CA HIS A 86 7.59 -10.61 2.45
C HIS A 86 6.80 -10.06 1.26
N CYS A 87 5.86 -9.13 1.51
CA CYS A 87 5.04 -8.52 0.48
C CYS A 87 5.85 -7.65 -0.48
N ALA A 88 6.83 -6.88 0.00
CA ALA A 88 7.70 -6.07 -0.84
C ALA A 88 8.52 -6.94 -1.81
N GLN A 89 9.05 -8.07 -1.34
CA GLN A 89 9.76 -9.04 -2.19
C GLN A 89 8.84 -9.67 -3.24
N SER A 90 7.64 -10.09 -2.82
CA SER A 90 6.64 -10.70 -3.71
C SER A 90 6.18 -9.73 -4.81
N ALA A 91 5.88 -8.48 -4.46
CA ALA A 91 5.45 -7.47 -5.42
C ALA A 91 6.56 -7.08 -6.41
N ASN A 92 7.81 -6.95 -5.94
CA ASN A 92 8.96 -6.70 -6.82
C ASN A 92 9.22 -7.84 -7.81
N LYS A 93 9.06 -9.10 -7.38
CA LYS A 93 9.16 -10.26 -8.27
C LYS A 93 8.12 -10.20 -9.39
N LYS A 94 6.85 -9.95 -9.06
CA LYS A 94 5.77 -9.79 -10.05
C LYS A 94 6.01 -8.62 -11.01
N ARG A 95 6.60 -7.52 -10.51
CA ARG A 95 6.93 -6.35 -11.35
C ARG A 95 7.96 -6.70 -12.43
N LEU A 96 9.00 -7.46 -12.08
CA LEU A 96 10.03 -7.90 -13.03
C LEU A 96 9.43 -8.78 -14.14
N GLU A 97 8.39 -9.56 -13.82
CA GLU A 97 7.67 -10.42 -14.77
C GLU A 97 6.74 -9.63 -15.72
N GLN A 98 6.40 -8.36 -15.43
CA GLN A 98 5.36 -7.58 -16.11
C GLN A 98 5.86 -6.37 -16.93
N GLN A 99 7.12 -6.39 -17.40
CA GLN A 99 7.91 -5.22 -17.82
C GLN A 99 7.40 -4.29 -18.94
N ILE A 100 6.17 -4.36 -19.45
CA ILE A 100 5.65 -3.40 -20.44
C ILE A 100 4.18 -3.08 -20.19
N ARG A 101 3.87 -1.98 -19.49
CA ARG A 101 2.53 -1.35 -19.52
C ARG A 101 2.64 0.18 -19.34
N THR A 102 1.80 0.91 -20.05
CA THR A 102 1.56 2.35 -19.84
C THR A 102 0.56 2.55 -18.69
N GLY A 103 0.76 3.60 -17.89
CA GLY A 103 -0.10 3.92 -16.74
C GLY A 103 0.50 3.53 -15.39
N CYS A 104 -0.29 3.67 -14.32
CA CYS A 104 0.18 3.41 -12.95
C CYS A 104 0.50 1.92 -12.73
N SER A 105 1.54 1.67 -11.94
CA SER A 105 2.09 0.36 -11.70
C SER A 105 1.15 -0.51 -10.87
N SER A 106 1.15 -1.82 -11.14
CA SER A 106 0.54 -2.81 -10.25
C SER A 106 1.34 -2.99 -8.95
N LEU A 107 2.60 -2.52 -8.88
CA LEU A 107 3.47 -2.70 -7.73
C LEU A 107 2.82 -2.23 -6.42
N ALA A 108 2.24 -1.02 -6.44
CA ALA A 108 1.65 -0.41 -5.25
C ALA A 108 0.42 -1.19 -4.76
N VAL A 109 -0.48 -1.56 -5.68
CA VAL A 109 -1.69 -2.31 -5.32
C VAL A 109 -1.38 -3.76 -4.90
N ASP A 110 -0.40 -4.40 -5.55
CA ASP A 110 0.02 -5.77 -5.21
C ASP A 110 0.67 -5.81 -3.83
N PHE A 111 1.51 -4.81 -3.53
CA PHE A 111 2.14 -4.67 -2.22
C PHE A 111 1.10 -4.41 -1.11
N VAL A 112 0.28 -3.37 -1.25
CA VAL A 112 -0.73 -3.00 -0.24
C VAL A 112 -1.77 -4.11 -0.06
N GLY A 113 -2.19 -4.75 -1.16
CA GLY A 113 -3.09 -5.90 -1.11
C GLY A 113 -2.52 -7.08 -0.33
N CYS A 114 -1.23 -7.41 -0.56
CA CYS A 114 -0.54 -8.46 0.18
C CYS A 114 -0.43 -8.14 1.68
N VAL A 115 -0.02 -6.93 2.03
CA VAL A 115 0.10 -6.49 3.43
C VAL A 115 -1.25 -6.56 4.13
N ASN A 116 -2.31 -6.10 3.47
CA ASN A 116 -3.66 -6.15 4.02
C ASN A 116 -4.14 -7.58 4.25
N ILE A 117 -3.86 -8.50 3.32
CA ILE A 117 -4.21 -9.91 3.48
C ILE A 117 -3.46 -10.52 4.68
N LEU A 118 -2.15 -10.32 4.79
CA LEU A 118 -1.36 -10.98 5.84
C LEU A 118 -1.59 -10.41 7.25
N ASN A 119 -2.04 -9.15 7.34
CA ASN A 119 -2.18 -8.47 8.63
C ASN A 119 -3.64 -8.34 9.11
N PHE A 120 -4.65 -8.46 8.24
CA PHE A 120 -6.04 -8.10 8.58
C PHE A 120 -7.12 -9.08 8.11
N LEU A 121 -6.79 -10.06 7.27
CA LEU A 121 -7.72 -11.09 6.77
C LEU A 121 -7.33 -12.47 7.28
#